data_AF-A0A640TA58-F1
#
_entry.id   AF-A0A640TA58-F1
#
_cell.length_a   1.000
_cell.length_b   1.000
_cell.length_c   1.000
_cell.angle_alpha   90.00
_cell.angle_beta   90.00
_cell.angle_gamma   90.00
#
_symmetry.space_group_name_H-M   'P 1'
#
loop_
_entity.id
_entity.type
_entity.pdbx_description
1 polymer ?
#
loop_
_entity_poly.entity_id
_entity_poly.type
_entity_poly.pdbx_seq_one_letter_code
_entity_poly.pdbx_strand_id
1 'polypeptide(L)'
;MTVWERSKRGAKKFAREVQLGKTYYYIETTKNPWGEEEVWSSIVFDHHQVFTGGAMSGSMSAQGLCLNYGPVYDEQPGRHIRPKFECDDDAVYATPGDILQVRGRRRERARR
;
A
#
# COMPACT_ATOMS: atom_id res chain seq x y z
N MET A 1 -5.11 6.30 -13.41
CA MET A 1 -5.86 5.41 -12.51
C MET A 1 -6.33 4.13 -13.19
N THR A 2 -5.62 3.04 -12.95
CA THR A 2 -6.04 1.66 -13.24
C THR A 2 -6.79 1.11 -12.04
N VAL A 3 -7.92 0.44 -12.28
CA VAL A 3 -8.75 -0.16 -11.22
C VAL A 3 -8.91 -1.65 -11.47
N TRP A 4 -8.68 -2.45 -10.42
CA TRP A 4 -8.95 -3.89 -10.44
C TRP A 4 -10.12 -4.21 -9.51
N GLU A 5 -11.24 -4.62 -10.10
CA GLU A 5 -12.46 -4.94 -9.39
C GLU A 5 -12.33 -6.19 -8.51
N ARG A 6 -13.15 -6.24 -7.45
CA ARG A 6 -13.32 -7.40 -6.56
C ARG A 6 -14.08 -8.54 -7.26
N SER A 7 -13.44 -9.15 -8.23
CA SER A 7 -13.94 -10.32 -8.94
C SER A 7 -12.81 -11.33 -9.15
N LYS A 8 -13.15 -12.61 -9.37
CA LYS A 8 -12.12 -13.63 -9.69
C LYS A 8 -11.28 -13.21 -10.91
N ARG A 9 -11.90 -12.57 -11.90
CA ARG A 9 -11.21 -12.08 -13.11
C ARG A 9 -10.35 -10.86 -12.80
N GLY A 10 -10.86 -9.89 -12.03
CA GLY A 10 -10.12 -8.71 -11.60
C GLY A 10 -8.89 -9.06 -10.76
N ALA A 11 -9.05 -9.96 -9.79
CA ALA A 11 -7.96 -10.43 -8.93
C ALA A 11 -6.88 -11.18 -9.70
N LYS A 12 -7.26 -12.02 -10.68
CA LYS A 12 -6.30 -12.72 -11.55
C LYS A 12 -5.57 -11.75 -12.48
N LYS A 13 -6.25 -10.71 -12.96
CA LYS A 13 -5.64 -9.64 -13.77
C LYS A 13 -4.64 -8.85 -12.92
N PHE A 14 -5.06 -8.43 -11.73
CA PHE A 14 -4.21 -7.72 -10.77
C PHE A 14 -2.95 -8.51 -10.43
N ALA A 15 -3.08 -9.79 -10.09
CA ALA A 15 -1.93 -10.64 -9.75
C ALA A 15 -0.92 -10.84 -10.90
N ARG A 16 -1.29 -10.53 -12.15
CA ARG A 16 -0.38 -10.57 -13.31
C ARG A 16 0.28 -9.22 -13.59
N GLU A 17 -0.42 -8.14 -13.30
CA GLU A 17 0.01 -6.75 -13.58
C GLU A 17 0.73 -6.10 -12.39
N VAL A 18 0.67 -6.76 -11.22
CA VAL A 18 1.35 -6.31 -10.01
C VAL A 18 2.85 -6.25 -10.21
N GLN A 19 3.45 -5.13 -9.81
CA GLN A 19 4.89 -4.89 -9.83
C GLN A 19 5.41 -4.89 -8.40
N LEU A 20 6.49 -5.62 -8.14
CA LEU A 20 7.16 -5.60 -6.84
C LEU A 20 7.72 -4.20 -6.55
N GLY A 21 7.65 -3.77 -5.30
CA GLY A 21 8.10 -2.46 -4.84
C GLY A 21 7.17 -1.30 -5.21
N LYS A 22 6.13 -1.51 -6.03
CA LYS A 22 5.11 -0.50 -6.32
C LYS A 22 4.05 -0.48 -5.22
N THR A 23 3.64 0.72 -4.82
CA THR A 23 2.55 0.93 -3.86
C THR A 23 1.21 0.86 -4.58
N TYR A 24 0.30 0.07 -4.01
CA TYR A 24 -1.09 -0.04 -4.43
C TYR A 24 -2.01 0.38 -3.29
N TYR A 25 -3.21 0.83 -3.64
CA TYR A 25 -4.18 1.35 -2.68
C TYR A 25 -5.48 0.58 -2.77
N TYR A 26 -6.20 0.48 -1.67
CA TYR A 26 -7.52 -0.13 -1.62
C TYR A 26 -8.38 0.58 -0.57
N ILE A 27 -9.69 0.57 -0.77
CA ILE A 27 -10.64 1.27 0.10
C ILE A 27 -11.37 0.22 0.94
N GLU A 28 -11.45 0.48 2.24
CA GLU A 28 -12.20 -0.32 3.20
C GLU A 28 -13.23 0.57 3.91
N THR A 29 -14.35 -0.02 4.29
CA THR A 29 -15.32 0.62 5.18
C THR A 29 -14.98 0.26 6.62
N THR A 30 -14.60 1.25 7.43
CA THR A 30 -14.38 1.08 8.87
C THR A 30 -15.68 1.31 9.62
N LYS A 31 -16.01 0.43 10.57
CA LYS A 31 -17.16 0.58 11.46
C LYS A 31 -16.74 1.32 12.72
N ASN A 32 -17.15 2.59 12.83
CA ASN A 32 -16.92 3.42 14.00
C ASN A 32 -18.19 3.52 14.85
N PRO A 33 -18.09 3.87 16.15
CA PRO A 33 -19.27 4.08 17.00
C PRO A 33 -20.26 5.13 16.46
N TRP A 34 -19.78 6.06 15.63
CA TRP A 34 -20.58 7.14 15.05
C TRP A 34 -21.03 6.90 13.60
N GLY A 35 -20.71 5.75 13.02
CA GLY A 35 -21.11 5.40 11.66
C GLY A 35 -20.08 4.58 10.90
N GLU A 36 -20.46 4.21 9.68
CA GLU A 36 -19.58 3.59 8.71
C GLU A 36 -18.85 4.67 7.92
N GLU A 37 -17.54 4.51 7.73
CA GLU A 37 -16.72 5.49 7.03
C GLU A 37 -15.75 4.81 6.08
N GLU A 38 -15.65 5.33 4.86
CA GLU A 38 -14.69 4.85 3.87
C GLU A 38 -13.30 5.42 4.16
N VAL A 39 -12.34 4.51 4.23
CA VAL A 39 -10.93 4.84 4.45
C VAL A 39 -10.08 4.09 3.44
N TRP A 40 -8.97 4.67 3.01
CA TRP A 40 -8.02 3.98 2.15
C TRP A 40 -6.82 3.46 2.93
N SER A 41 -6.26 2.35 2.46
CA SER A 41 -5.01 1.78 2.95
C SER A 41 -4.08 1.52 1.77
N SER A 42 -2.78 1.42 2.06
CA SER A 42 -1.75 1.15 1.06
C SER A 42 -1.03 -0.16 1.34
N ILE A 43 -0.51 -0.77 0.29
CA ILE A 43 0.23 -2.03 0.36
C ILE A 43 1.32 -2.07 -0.71
N VAL A 44 2.46 -2.64 -0.36
CA VAL A 44 3.60 -2.84 -1.26
C VAL A 44 3.93 -4.32 -1.28
N PHE A 45 3.98 -4.91 -2.47
CA PHE A 45 4.41 -6.30 -2.63
C PHE A 45 5.93 -6.35 -2.71
N ASP A 46 6.57 -7.05 -1.78
CA ASP A 46 8.02 -7.04 -1.58
C ASP A 46 8.70 -8.28 -2.18
N HIS A 47 7.97 -9.39 -2.30
CA HIS A 47 8.54 -10.65 -2.81
C HIS A 47 7.55 -11.49 -3.60
N HIS A 48 8.06 -12.52 -4.29
CA HIS A 48 7.25 -13.57 -4.90
C HIS A 48 7.23 -14.81 -3.98
N GLN A 49 6.07 -15.44 -3.86
CA GLN A 49 5.94 -16.72 -3.17
C GLN A 49 6.74 -17.80 -3.90
N VAL A 50 7.54 -18.58 -3.17
CA VAL A 50 8.49 -19.56 -3.73
C VAL A 50 7.81 -20.63 -4.60
N PHE A 51 6.63 -21.10 -4.22
CA PHE A 51 5.95 -22.19 -4.93
C PHE A 51 5.03 -21.73 -6.07
N THR A 52 4.30 -20.64 -5.87
CA THR A 52 3.25 -20.20 -6.82
C THR A 52 3.73 -19.05 -7.72
N GLY A 53 4.84 -18.40 -7.37
CA GLY A 53 5.34 -17.20 -8.04
C GLY A 53 4.47 -15.95 -7.85
N GLY A 54 3.41 -16.03 -7.04
CA GLY A 54 2.51 -14.91 -6.82
C GLY A 54 3.17 -13.79 -6.01
N ALA A 55 2.90 -12.53 -6.34
CA ALA A 55 3.36 -11.40 -5.55
C ALA A 55 2.71 -11.38 -4.16
N MET A 56 3.54 -11.16 -3.15
CA MET A 56 3.19 -11.23 -1.74
C MET A 56 3.66 -9.96 -1.02
N SER A 57 2.94 -9.61 0.04
CA SER A 57 3.29 -8.60 1.04
C SER A 57 3.09 -9.25 2.40
N GLY A 58 4.16 -9.71 3.03
CA GLY A 58 4.06 -10.57 4.22
C GLY A 58 3.25 -11.85 3.93
N SER A 59 2.14 -12.05 4.63
CA SER A 59 1.23 -13.19 4.43
C SER A 59 0.11 -12.94 3.41
N MET A 60 0.02 -11.73 2.85
CA MET A 60 -1.05 -11.35 1.92
C MET A 60 -0.60 -11.49 0.47
N SER A 61 -1.33 -12.27 -0.32
CA SER A 61 -1.11 -12.37 -1.77
C SER A 61 -1.83 -11.25 -2.53
N ALA A 62 -1.31 -10.84 -3.69
CA ALA A 62 -1.96 -9.85 -4.54
C ALA A 62 -3.39 -10.26 -4.91
N GLN A 63 -3.58 -11.53 -5.26
CA GLN A 63 -4.90 -12.07 -5.56
C GLN A 63 -5.82 -12.06 -4.33
N GLY A 64 -5.31 -12.44 -3.16
CA GLY A 64 -6.05 -12.44 -1.89
C GLY A 64 -6.49 -11.04 -1.50
N LEU A 65 -5.61 -10.05 -1.62
CA LEU A 65 -5.92 -8.64 -1.37
C LEU A 65 -7.11 -8.19 -2.22
N CYS A 66 -7.04 -8.38 -3.53
CA CYS A 66 -8.08 -7.93 -4.46
C CYS A 66 -9.43 -8.65 -4.21
N LEU A 67 -9.42 -9.91 -3.79
CA LEU A 67 -10.65 -10.66 -3.46
C LEU A 67 -11.27 -10.25 -2.12
N ASN A 68 -10.44 -9.87 -1.14
CA ASN A 68 -10.90 -9.51 0.20
C ASN A 68 -11.33 -8.06 0.29
N TYR A 69 -10.53 -7.15 -0.29
CA TYR A 69 -10.63 -5.71 -0.10
C TYR A 69 -10.76 -4.91 -1.39
N GLY A 70 -10.78 -5.58 -2.55
CA GLY A 70 -10.95 -4.89 -3.82
C GLY A 70 -12.24 -4.06 -3.85
N PRO A 71 -12.29 -2.99 -4.66
CA PRO A 71 -11.36 -2.63 -5.74
C PRO A 71 -9.96 -2.14 -5.29
N VAL A 72 -8.95 -2.44 -6.09
CA VAL A 72 -7.55 -2.01 -5.90
C VAL A 72 -7.18 -0.96 -6.95
N TYR A 73 -6.37 0.01 -6.56
CA TYR A 73 -5.98 1.18 -7.34
C TYR A 73 -4.45 1.31 -7.43
N ASP A 74 -3.96 1.81 -8.56
CA ASP A 74 -2.53 2.11 -8.76
C ASP A 74 -2.12 3.53 -8.33
N GLU A 75 -3.10 4.40 -8.12
CA GLU A 75 -2.94 5.79 -7.67
C GLU A 75 -3.69 5.98 -6.36
N GLN A 76 -3.18 6.90 -5.53
CA GLN A 76 -3.78 7.21 -4.24
C GLN A 76 -5.23 7.72 -4.44
N PRO A 77 -6.20 7.25 -3.63
CA PRO A 77 -7.55 7.80 -3.64
C PRO A 77 -7.54 9.30 -3.33
N GLY A 78 -8.43 10.06 -3.96
CA GLY A 78 -8.47 11.51 -3.80
C GLY A 78 -8.72 11.93 -2.34
N ARG A 79 -8.47 13.22 -2.04
CA ARG A 79 -8.57 13.81 -0.68
C ARG A 79 -9.93 13.65 0.03
N HIS A 80 -10.96 13.20 -0.68
CA HIS A 80 -12.28 12.95 -0.13
C HIS A 80 -12.36 11.64 0.69
N ILE A 81 -11.40 10.73 0.52
CA ILE A 81 -11.28 9.52 1.32
C ILE A 81 -10.08 9.69 2.26
N ARG A 82 -10.31 9.53 3.56
CA ARG A 82 -9.23 9.65 4.54
C ARG A 82 -8.38 8.37 4.57
N PRO A 83 -7.10 8.45 4.95
CA PRO A 83 -6.31 7.25 5.21
C PRO A 83 -6.84 6.51 6.45
N LYS A 84 -6.75 5.18 6.44
CA LYS A 84 -7.18 4.30 7.55
C LYS A 84 -6.37 4.53 8.82
N PHE A 85 -5.07 4.68 8.65
CA PHE A 85 -4.16 5.13 9.69
C PHE A 85 -3.67 6.49 9.26
N GLU A 86 -3.68 7.48 10.16
CA GLU A 86 -2.95 8.73 9.90
C GLU A 86 -1.54 8.33 9.44
N CYS A 87 -1.09 8.90 8.33
CA CYS A 87 0.30 8.80 7.99
C CYS A 87 1.02 9.42 9.19
N ASP A 88 1.67 8.61 10.02
CA ASP A 88 2.75 9.11 10.84
C ASP A 88 3.74 9.68 9.82
N ASP A 89 3.62 10.97 9.52
CA ASP A 89 4.36 11.71 8.50
C ASP A 89 5.88 11.77 8.81
N ASP A 90 6.36 11.00 9.79
CA ASP A 90 7.74 10.97 10.24
C ASP A 90 8.27 9.53 10.37
N ALA A 91 8.92 9.05 9.29
CA ALA A 91 10.16 8.26 9.37
C ALA A 91 10.17 6.72 9.54
N VAL A 92 9.20 5.94 9.03
CA VAL A 92 9.21 4.47 9.30
C VAL A 92 9.65 3.53 8.16
N TYR A 93 9.71 3.96 6.89
CA TYR A 93 10.37 3.16 5.83
C TYR A 93 11.58 3.88 5.24
N ALA A 94 12.53 4.17 6.12
CA ALA A 94 13.90 4.39 5.69
C ALA A 94 14.56 3.01 5.61
N THR A 95 15.03 2.60 4.42
CA THR A 95 16.09 1.58 4.39
C THR A 95 17.23 2.04 5.30
N PRO A 96 18.10 1.16 5.84
CA PRO A 96 19.25 1.63 6.63
C PRO A 96 20.08 2.73 5.91
N GLY A 97 20.08 2.74 4.57
CA GLY A 97 20.66 3.81 3.76
C GLY A 97 19.92 5.15 3.85
N ASP A 98 18.60 5.15 3.88
CA ASP A 98 17.78 6.37 3.96
C ASP A 98 17.91 7.04 5.35
N ILE A 99 18.06 6.24 6.43
CA ILE A 99 18.29 6.77 7.79
C ILE A 99 19.60 7.56 7.85
N LEU A 100 20.65 7.04 7.20
CA LEU A 100 21.95 7.71 7.13
C LEU A 100 21.89 8.98 6.29
N GLN A 101 21.16 8.99 5.18
CA GLN A 101 20.97 10.20 4.36
C GLN A 101 20.20 11.30 5.11
N VAL A 102 19.14 10.95 5.84
CA VAL A 102 18.37 11.91 6.64
C VAL A 102 19.22 12.46 7.79
N ARG A 103 20.01 11.62 8.47
CA ARG A 103 20.95 12.06 9.51
C ARG A 103 22.06 12.97 8.96
N GLY A 104 22.57 12.68 7.76
CA GLY A 104 23.55 13.51 7.05
C GLY A 104 23.01 14.90 6.79
N ARG A 105 21.82 15.01 6.18
CA ARG A 105 21.17 16.29 5.87
C ARG A 105 20.90 17.15 7.11
N ARG A 106 20.53 16.54 8.24
CA ARG A 106 20.32 17.28 9.51
C ARG A 106 21.61 17.89 10.06
N ARG A 107 22.74 17.17 9.98
CA ARG A 107 24.05 17.70 10.40
C ARG A 107 24.54 18.86 9.53
N GLU A 108 24.23 18.81 8.23
CA GLU A 108 24.62 19.84 7.28
C GLU A 108 23.82 21.13 7.47
N ARG A 109 22.51 21.01 7.76
CA ARG A 109 21.65 22.15 8.15
C ARG A 109 22.05 22.78 9.48
N ALA A 110 22.56 22.00 10.44
CA ALA A 110 23.02 22.52 11.73
C ALA A 110 24.40 23.22 11.68
N ARG A 111 25.10 23.14 10.54
CA ARG A 111 26.41 23.75 10.31
C ARG A 111 26.36 25.00 9.42
N ARG A 112 25.18 25.37 8.94
CA ARG A 112 24.89 26.64 8.26
C ARG A 112 24.18 27.56 9.23
#